data_AF-A0A2W7SAA5-F1
#
_entry.id   AF-A0A2W7SAA5-F1
#
_cell.length_a   1.000
_cell.length_b   1.000
_cell.length_c   1.000
_cell.angle_alpha   90.00
_cell.angle_beta   90.00
_cell.angle_gamma   90.00
#
_symmetry.space_group_name_H-M   'P 1'
#
loop_
_entity.id
_entity.type
_entity.pdbx_description
1 polymer ?
#
loop_
_entity_poly.entity_id
_entity_poly.type
_entity_poly.pdbx_seq_one_letter_code
_entity_poly.pdbx_strand_id
1 'polypeptide(L)'
;MKISSLQGEFKVIQTIKNRDELLVLGSWKDLVQMFDSSRTFLVNKSESLFGIYLCKQECAEFMNKIIQGIDYHEWEDFKIEKPIYQNQIQA
;
A
#
# COMPACT_ATOMS: atom_id res chain seq x y z
N MET A 1 2.77 6.48 -2.40
CA MET A 1 2.32 5.75 -3.60
C MET A 1 0.94 5.20 -3.30
N LYS A 2 0.01 5.22 -4.25
CA LYS A 2 -1.25 4.47 -4.14
C LYS A 2 -1.28 3.38 -5.21
N ILE A 3 -1.81 2.23 -4.86
CA ILE A 3 -1.94 1.05 -5.71
C ILE A 3 -3.41 0.66 -5.68
N SER A 4 -4.05 0.70 -6.83
CA SER A 4 -5.40 0.15 -7.02
C SER A 4 -5.28 -1.09 -7.89
N SER A 5 -5.91 -2.18 -7.47
CA SER A 5 -5.93 -3.46 -8.17
C SER A 5 -7.18 -4.26 -7.77
N LEU A 6 -7.47 -5.36 -8.47
CA LEU A 6 -8.52 -6.30 -8.06
C LEU A 6 -8.28 -6.95 -6.69
N GLN A 7 -7.02 -6.94 -6.24
CA GLN A 7 -6.59 -7.51 -4.97
C GLN A 7 -6.76 -6.53 -3.79
N GLY A 8 -7.15 -5.28 -4.08
CA GLY A 8 -7.43 -4.27 -3.08
C GLY A 8 -6.85 -2.89 -3.41
N GLU A 9 -7.14 -1.93 -2.54
CA GLU A 9 -6.60 -0.58 -2.56
C GLU A 9 -5.57 -0.39 -1.45
N PHE A 10 -4.35 -0.01 -1.83
CA PHE A 10 -3.24 0.12 -0.92
C PHE A 10 -2.59 1.49 -1.04
N LYS A 11 -2.23 2.09 0.10
CA LYS A 11 -1.41 3.30 0.16
C LYS A 11 -0.10 2.99 0.86
N VAL A 12 1.00 3.11 0.13
CA VAL A 12 2.36 2.91 0.65
C VAL A 12 2.99 4.25 0.98
N ILE A 13 3.43 4.39 2.23
CA ILE A 13 4.06 5.57 2.81
C ILE A 13 5.43 5.17 3.34
N GLN A 14 6.46 5.94 3.01
CA GLN A 14 7.77 5.75 3.63
C GLN A 14 7.79 6.41 5.01
N THR A 15 8.24 5.69 6.02
CA THR A 15 8.35 6.28 7.36
C THR A 15 9.51 7.27 7.42
N ILE A 16 9.36 8.34 8.20
CA ILE A 16 10.40 9.36 8.38
C ILE A 16 11.56 8.80 9.23
N LYS A 17 11.22 7.94 10.20
CA LYS A 17 12.16 7.43 11.21
C LYS A 17 13.09 6.34 10.66
N ASN A 18 12.58 5.45 9.81
CA ASN A 18 13.36 4.37 9.22
C ASN A 18 13.16 4.34 7.70
N ARG A 19 14.22 4.71 6.97
CA ARG A 19 14.19 4.75 5.50
C ARG A 19 13.96 3.39 4.86
N ASP A 20 14.13 2.30 5.59
CA ASP A 20 13.84 0.96 5.08
C ASP A 20 12.45 0.44 5.45
N GLU A 21 11.76 1.13 6.35
CA GLU A 21 10.41 0.78 6.77
C GLU A 21 9.37 1.56 5.97
N LEU A 22 8.42 0.81 5.45
CA LEU A 22 7.27 1.29 4.70
C LEU A 22 6.00 0.94 5.48
N LEU A 23 5.11 1.91 5.60
CA LEU A 23 3.76 1.72 6.10
C LEU A 23 2.83 1.51 4.91
N VAL A 24 2.24 0.32 4.83
CA VAL A 24 1.17 0.02 3.87
C VAL A 24 -0.16 0.16 4.58
N LEU A 25 -1.06 0.95 4.02
CA LEU A 25 -2.41 1.16 4.50
C LEU A 25 -3.42 0.54 3.54
N GLY A 26 -4.52 0.02 4.07
CA GLY A 26 -5.59 -0.58 3.30
C GLY A 26 -6.79 -0.95 4.18
N SER A 27 -7.77 -1.61 3.59
CA SER A 27 -8.86 -2.23 4.36
C SER A 27 -8.33 -3.45 5.14
N TRP A 28 -9.01 -3.82 6.23
CA TRP A 28 -8.66 -5.03 6.99
C TRP A 28 -8.64 -6.27 6.09
N LYS A 29 -9.67 -6.43 5.26
CA LYS A 29 -9.83 -7.60 4.38
C LYS A 29 -8.62 -7.75 3.44
N ASP A 30 -8.22 -6.66 2.79
CA ASP A 30 -7.18 -6.68 1.78
C ASP A 30 -5.79 -6.92 2.40
N LEU A 31 -5.52 -6.31 3.56
CA LEU A 31 -4.26 -6.50 4.28
C LEU A 31 -4.13 -7.92 4.83
N VAL A 32 -5.18 -8.46 5.46
CA VAL A 32 -5.15 -9.83 6.01
C VAL A 32 -5.02 -10.87 4.90
N GLN A 33 -5.68 -10.66 3.77
CA GLN A 33 -5.56 -11.55 2.61
C GLN A 33 -4.12 -11.61 2.09
N MET A 34 -3.37 -10.50 2.15
CA MET A 34 -2.00 -10.42 1.63
C MET A 34 -0.91 -10.79 2.64
N PHE A 35 -1.08 -10.45 3.91
CA PHE A 35 -0.01 -10.45 4.91
C PHE A 35 -0.35 -11.14 6.24
N ASP A 36 -1.54 -11.77 6.33
CA ASP A 36 -2.10 -12.32 7.56
C ASP A 36 -2.46 -11.25 8.62
N SER A 37 -3.34 -11.64 9.55
CA SER A 37 -3.90 -10.81 10.62
C SER A 37 -2.91 -10.47 11.73
N SER A 38 -1.88 -11.29 11.92
CA SER A 38 -0.94 -11.18 13.05
C SER A 38 -0.14 -9.87 13.10
N ARG A 39 0.06 -9.21 11.95
CA ARG A 39 0.84 -7.96 11.82
C ARG A 39 0.01 -6.74 11.45
N THR A 40 -1.30 -6.90 11.28
CA THR A 40 -2.21 -5.82 10.87
C THR A 40 -2.73 -5.09 12.09
N PHE A 41 -2.70 -3.76 12.06
CA PHE A 41 -3.19 -2.93 13.16
C PHE A 41 -4.13 -1.82 12.67
N LEU A 42 -5.02 -1.38 13.56
CA LEU A 42 -5.96 -0.30 13.25
C LEU A 42 -5.23 1.05 13.29
N VAL A 43 -5.35 1.81 12.21
CA VAL A 43 -4.76 3.15 12.06
C VAL A 43 -5.79 4.25 12.32
N ASN A 44 -7.00 4.09 11.78
CA ASN A 44 -8.10 5.00 12.01
C ASN A 44 -9.42 4.24 12.16
N LYS A 45 -10.03 4.33 13.34
CA LYS A 45 -11.29 3.64 13.65
C LYS A 45 -12.47 4.20 12.86
N SER A 46 -12.54 5.52 12.68
CA SER A 46 -13.67 6.18 12.01
C SER A 46 -13.74 5.82 10.52
N GLU A 47 -12.57 5.61 9.90
CA GLU A 47 -12.44 5.28 8.48
C GLU A 47 -12.25 3.77 8.25
N SER A 48 -12.25 2.94 9.30
CA SER A 48 -11.87 1.52 9.23
C SER A 48 -10.57 1.29 8.44
N LEU A 49 -9.59 2.16 8.68
CA LEU A 49 -8.29 2.14 8.01
C LEU A 49 -7.30 1.35 8.84
N PHE A 50 -6.61 0.42 8.20
CA PHE A 50 -5.64 -0.46 8.82
C PHE A 50 -4.26 -0.27 8.19
N GLY A 51 -3.24 -0.75 8.89
CA GLY A 51 -1.85 -0.63 8.48
C GLY A 51 -1.00 -1.84 8.82
N ILE A 52 0.08 -2.00 8.08
CA ILE A 52 1.16 -2.96 8.32
C ILE A 52 2.51 -2.31 7.99
N TYR A 53 3.54 -2.65 8.76
CA TYR A 53 4.92 -2.27 8.46
C TYR A 53 5.62 -3.36 7.66
N LEU A 54 6.24 -2.98 6.55
CA LEU A 54 7.05 -3.83 5.68
C LEU A 54 8.45 -3.21 5.54
N CYS A 55 9.47 -4.06 5.38
CA CYS A 55 10.75 -3.58 4.84
C CYS A 55 10.65 -3.40 3.31
N LYS A 56 11.61 -2.71 2.69
CA LYS A 56 11.60 -2.52 1.23
C LYS A 56 11.59 -3.83 0.45
N GLN A 57 12.31 -4.84 0.92
CA GLN A 57 12.36 -6.15 0.26
C GLN A 57 10.98 -6.80 0.27
N GLU A 58 10.34 -6.88 1.43
CA GLU A 58 9.00 -7.45 1.57
C GLU A 58 7.97 -6.67 0.74
N CYS A 59 8.10 -5.33 0.68
CA CYS A 59 7.28 -4.51 -0.19
C CYS A 59 7.52 -4.80 -1.68
N ALA A 60 8.74 -5.10 -2.10
CA ALA A 60 9.03 -5.48 -3.49
C ALA A 60 8.41 -6.84 -3.84
N GLU A 61 8.47 -7.80 -2.92
CA GLU A 61 7.80 -9.09 -3.08
C GLU A 61 6.28 -8.94 -3.16
N PHE A 62 5.69 -8.09 -2.33
CA PHE A 62 4.29 -7.70 -2.40
C PHE A 62 3.91 -7.09 -3.76
N MET A 63 4.70 -6.13 -4.25
CA MET A 63 4.47 -5.52 -5.56
C MET A 63 4.54 -6.56 -6.69
N ASN A 64 5.50 -7.48 -6.63
CA ASN A 64 5.62 -8.55 -7.61
C ASN A 64 4.40 -9.48 -7.58
N LYS A 65 3.88 -9.84 -6.40
CA LYS A 65 2.65 -10.64 -6.28
C LYS A 65 1.44 -9.93 -6.89
N ILE A 66 1.30 -8.63 -6.65
CA ILE A 66 0.22 -7.84 -7.25
C ILE A 66 0.34 -7.89 -8.78
N ILE A 67 1.53 -7.60 -9.32
CA ILE A 67 1.76 -7.55 -10.77
C ILE A 67 1.57 -8.90 -11.43
N GLN A 68 2.03 -10.00 -10.81
CA GLN A 68 1.86 -11.35 -11.34
C GLN A 68 0.39 -11.80 -11.36
N GLY A 69 -0.45 -11.23 -10.49
CA GLY A 69 -1.87 -11.52 -10.45
C GLY A 69 -2.72 -10.65 -11.37
N ILE A 70 -2.12 -9.87 -12.28
CA ILE A 70 -2.83 -9.11 -13.32
C ILE A 70 -2.85 -9.97 -14.58
N ASP A 71 -4.02 -10.48 -14.97
CA ASP A 71 -4.18 -11.07 -16.30
C ASP A 71 -4.25 -9.95 -17.36
N TYR A 72 -3.98 -10.25 -18.63
CA TYR A 72 -3.87 -9.27 -19.71
C TYR A 72 -5.16 -8.43 -19.91
N HIS A 73 -6.30 -8.93 -19.41
CA HIS A 73 -7.60 -8.25 -19.41
C HIS A 73 -7.84 -7.31 -18.22
N GLU A 74 -7.00 -7.35 -17.19
CA GLU A 74 -7.18 -6.65 -15.91
C GLU A 74 -6.24 -5.44 -15.76
N TRP A 75 -5.43 -5.18 -16.79
CA TRP A 75 -4.43 -4.11 -16.78
C TRP A 75 -5.05 -2.71 -16.65
N GLU A 76 -6.29 -2.50 -17.12
CA GLU A 76 -6.96 -1.20 -17.02
C GLU A 76 -7.34 -0.82 -15.57
N ASP A 77 -7.53 -1.81 -14.71
CA ASP A 77 -7.88 -1.61 -13.29
C ASP A 77 -6.64 -1.38 -12.42
N PHE A 78 -5.45 -1.74 -12.91
CA PHE A 78 -4.20 -1.52 -12.18
C PHE A 78 -3.70 -0.08 -12.33
N LYS A 79 -3.64 0.66 -11.22
CA LYS A 79 -3.17 2.06 -11.20
C LYS A 79 -2.16 2.29 -10.09
N ILE A 80 -0.98 2.81 -10.45
CA ILE A 80 0.01 3.32 -9.49
C ILE A 80 0.04 4.85 -9.57
N GLU A 81 -0.46 5.52 -8.53
CA GLU A 81 -0.38 6.98 -8.44
C GLU A 81 0.87 7.41 -7.67
N LYS A 82 1.66 8.29 -8.29
CA LYS A 82 2.72 9.03 -7.58
C LYS A 82 2.07 10.15 -6.75
N PRO A 83 2.53 10.37 -5.51
CA PRO A 83 2.09 11.54 -4.76
C PRO A 83 2.52 12.80 -5.52
N ILE A 84 1.57 13.69 -5.79
CA ILE A 84 1.86 15.03 -6.29
C ILE A 84 2.56 15.76 -5.15
N TYR A 85 3.88 15.90 -5.22
CA TYR A 85 4.58 16.83 -4.35
C TYR A 85 4.21 18.24 -4.81
N GLN A 86 3.15 18.81 -4.23
CA GLN A 86 2.97 20.26 -4.25
C GLN A 86 4.11 20.83 -3.40
N ASN A 87 5.15 21.31 -4.06
CA ASN A 87 6.10 22.23 -3.45
C ASN A 87 5.30 23.42 -2.92
N GLN A 88 4.93 23.41 -1.64
CA GLN A 88 4.56 24.63 -0.93
C GLN A 88 5.84 25.42 -0.72
N ILE A 89 6.27 26.10 -1.78
CA ILE A 89 7.03 27.34 -1.65
C ILE A 89 5.98 28.43 -1.81
N GLN A 90 5.49 28.94 -0.68
CA GLN A 90 4.99 30.30 -0.63
C GLN A 90 6.00 31.09 0.20
N ALA A 91 6.59 32.06 -0.49
CA ALA A 91 7.57 33.02 0.00
C ALA A 91 6.98 34.02 0.99
#